data_AF-A0A2T0QN09-F1
#
_entry.id   AF-A0A2T0QN09-F1
#
_cell.length_a   1.000
_cell.length_b   1.000
_cell.length_c   1.000
_cell.angle_alpha   90.00
_cell.angle_beta   90.00
_cell.angle_gamma   90.00
#
_symmetry.space_group_name_H-M   'P 1'
#
loop_
_entity.id
_entity.type
_entity.pdbx_description
1 polymer ?
#
loop_
_entity_poly.entity_id
_entity_poly.type
_entity_poly.pdbx_seq_one_letter_code
_entity_poly.pdbx_strand_id
1 'polypeptide(L)'
;MTYEALIRDALAEANTDSTRVRAAFDAIFECCKTTGVPGSPEVAVDTALCTLRLSADDKDKVRQLCRWAIHVAPLGPLPLSPDAALALALRAHLSDGDD
;
A
#
# COMPACT_ATOMS: atom_id res chain seq x y z
N MET A 1 -4.77 1.92 12.02
CA MET A 1 -6.04 2.51 11.52
C MET A 1 -6.92 1.34 11.13
N THR A 2 -8.09 1.52 10.53
CA THR A 2 -8.76 0.40 9.86
C THR A 2 -8.55 0.55 8.36
N TYR A 3 -8.46 -0.57 7.65
CA TYR A 3 -8.34 -0.59 6.19
C TYR A 3 -9.39 0.33 5.52
N GLU A 4 -10.63 0.29 5.99
CA GLU A 4 -11.72 1.13 5.46
C GLU A 4 -11.47 2.63 5.61
N ALA A 5 -10.90 3.07 6.74
CA ALA A 5 -10.55 4.48 6.94
C ALA A 5 -9.44 4.91 5.96
N LEU A 6 -8.45 4.05 5.75
CA LEU A 6 -7.32 4.29 4.85
C LEU A 6 -7.76 4.34 3.38
N ILE A 7 -8.67 3.45 2.97
CA ILE A 7 -9.29 3.50 1.64
C ILE A 7 -10.12 4.77 1.46
N ARG A 8 -10.86 5.20 2.49
CA ARG A 8 -11.61 6.47 2.45
C ARG A 8 -10.69 7.67 2.26
N ASP A 9 -9.54 7.70 2.95
CA ASP A 9 -8.54 8.75 2.78
C ASP A 9 -7.86 8.73 1.40
N ALA A 10 -7.65 7.55 0.83
CA ALA A 10 -7.14 7.38 -0.53
C ALA A 10 -8.15 7.85 -1.61
N LEU A 11 -9.45 7.68 -1.33
CA LEU A 11 -10.56 8.14 -2.17
C LEU A 11 -10.89 9.62 -1.98
N ALA A 12 -10.53 10.23 -0.86
CA ALA A 12 -10.88 11.60 -0.56
C ALA A 12 -10.18 12.57 -1.52
N GLU A 13 -10.91 13.12 -2.48
CA GLU A 13 -10.39 14.10 -3.45
C GLU A 13 -9.95 15.42 -2.79
N ALA A 14 -10.42 15.68 -1.56
CA ALA A 14 -9.95 16.79 -0.74
C ALA A 14 -8.51 16.61 -0.22
N ASN A 15 -7.97 15.38 -0.24
CA ASN A 15 -6.60 15.08 0.17
C ASN A 15 -5.63 15.31 -0.99
N THR A 16 -4.41 15.74 -0.65
CA THR A 16 -3.33 15.86 -1.63
C THR A 16 -2.99 14.49 -2.23
N ASP A 17 -2.47 14.47 -3.47
CA ASP A 17 -2.09 13.23 -4.13
C ASP A 17 -1.10 12.41 -3.28
N SER A 18 -0.14 13.06 -2.60
CA SER A 18 0.78 12.40 -1.66
C SER A 18 0.06 11.75 -0.48
N THR A 19 -0.94 12.42 0.10
CA THR A 19 -1.75 11.86 1.19
C THR A 19 -2.54 10.66 0.72
N ARG A 20 -3.15 10.74 -0.47
CA ARG A 20 -3.95 9.65 -1.04
C ARG A 20 -3.09 8.43 -1.35
N VAL A 21 -1.91 8.64 -1.95
CA VAL A 21 -0.93 7.58 -2.22
C VAL A 21 -0.43 6.96 -0.92
N ARG A 22 -0.14 7.78 0.10
CA ARG A 22 0.28 7.29 1.42
C ARG A 22 -0.82 6.46 2.10
N ALA A 23 -2.06 6.93 2.05
CA ALA A 23 -3.20 6.22 2.62
C ALA A 23 -3.43 4.86 1.93
N ALA A 24 -3.30 4.79 0.61
CA ALA A 24 -3.34 3.53 -0.13
C ALA A 24 -2.21 2.56 0.29
N PHE A 25 -0.98 3.07 0.48
CA PHE A 25 0.12 2.25 1.01
C PHE A 25 -0.15 1.77 2.44
N ASP A 26 -0.61 2.64 3.33
CA ASP A 26 -0.95 2.25 4.71
C ASP A 26 -2.06 1.19 4.71
N ALA A 27 -3.03 1.25 3.79
CA ALA A 27 -4.07 0.23 3.64
C ALA A 27 -3.47 -1.13 3.27
N ILE A 28 -2.54 -1.17 2.30
CA ILE A 28 -1.79 -2.38 1.94
C ILE A 28 -1.00 -2.88 3.16
N PHE A 29 -0.32 -1.98 3.86
CA PHE A 29 0.49 -2.33 5.01
C PHE A 29 -0.35 -2.88 6.18
N GLU A 30 -1.57 -2.37 6.38
CA GLU A 30 -2.51 -2.90 7.37
C GLU A 30 -2.94 -4.34 7.01
N CYS A 31 -3.19 -4.64 5.72
CA CYS A 31 -3.36 -6.02 5.25
C CYS A 31 -2.10 -6.88 5.45
N CYS A 32 -0.91 -6.29 5.37
CA CYS A 32 0.35 -7.03 5.59
C CYS A 32 0.61 -7.31 7.08
N LYS A 33 0.21 -6.41 7.99
CA LYS A 33 0.47 -6.51 9.44
C LYS A 33 -0.19 -7.71 10.10
N THR A 34 -1.31 -8.20 9.57
CA THR A 34 -1.97 -9.41 10.04
C THR A 34 -1.07 -10.65 9.93
N THR A 35 -0.06 -10.63 9.05
CA THR A 35 0.86 -11.76 8.83
C THR A 35 1.92 -11.94 9.91
N GLY A 36 1.96 -11.09 10.95
CA GLY A 36 2.76 -11.32 12.16
C GLY A 36 4.28 -11.26 11.96
N VAL A 37 4.77 -10.65 10.87
CA VAL A 37 6.19 -10.59 10.54
C VAL A 37 6.90 -9.51 11.38
N PRO A 38 7.84 -9.88 12.28
CA PRO A 38 8.66 -8.90 12.98
C PRO A 38 9.77 -8.39 12.05
N GLY A 39 9.82 -7.09 11.80
CA GLY A 39 10.88 -6.49 10.98
C GLY A 39 10.61 -5.07 10.52
N SER A 40 11.55 -4.52 9.75
CA SER A 40 11.38 -3.23 9.06
C SER A 40 10.14 -3.26 8.17
N PRO A 41 9.43 -2.14 7.98
CA PRO A 41 8.24 -2.07 7.12
C PRO A 41 8.49 -2.60 5.70
N GLU A 42 9.70 -2.44 5.16
CA GLU A 42 10.10 -3.04 3.88
C GLU A 42 10.06 -4.57 3.89
N VAL A 43 10.56 -5.20 4.96
CA VAL A 43 10.61 -6.66 5.11
C VAL A 43 9.20 -7.22 5.31
N ALA A 44 8.37 -6.54 6.11
CA ALA A 44 6.98 -6.92 6.30
C ALA A 44 6.17 -6.83 5.00
N VAL A 45 6.37 -5.75 4.22
CA VAL A 45 5.76 -5.61 2.89
C VAL A 45 6.29 -6.69 1.93
N ASP A 46 7.59 -6.93 1.87
CA ASP A 46 8.16 -7.93 0.95
C ASP A 46 7.67 -9.36 1.26
N THR A 47 7.57 -9.68 2.55
CA THR A 47 7.05 -10.97 3.03
C THR A 47 5.57 -11.11 2.69
N ALA A 48 4.76 -10.07 2.93
CA ALA A 48 3.35 -10.08 2.56
C ALA A 48 3.15 -10.08 1.03
N LEU A 49 4.01 -9.42 0.26
CA LEU A 49 3.99 -9.55 -1.21
C LEU A 49 4.28 -10.98 -1.66
N CYS A 50 4.98 -11.79 -0.88
CA CYS A 50 5.13 -13.22 -1.16
C CYS A 50 3.84 -14.00 -0.91
N THR A 51 3.01 -13.60 0.07
CA THR A 51 1.74 -14.27 0.37
C THR A 51 0.60 -13.80 -0.53
N LEU A 52 0.61 -12.54 -0.95
CA LEU A 52 -0.39 -11.95 -1.82
C LEU A 52 -0.26 -12.50 -3.26
N ARG A 53 -1.41 -12.90 -3.83
CA ARG A 53 -1.58 -13.30 -5.24
C ARG A 53 -1.55 -12.11 -6.21
N LEU A 54 -0.61 -11.20 -6.04
CA LEU A 54 -0.38 -10.06 -6.94
C LEU A 54 0.52 -10.46 -8.12
N SER A 55 0.34 -9.79 -9.25
CA SER A 55 1.25 -9.92 -10.41
C SER A 55 2.63 -9.35 -10.08
N ALA A 56 3.68 -9.84 -10.75
CA ALA A 56 5.05 -9.34 -10.52
C ALA A 56 5.18 -7.80 -10.67
N ASP A 57 4.45 -7.23 -11.63
CA ASP A 57 4.37 -5.78 -11.85
C ASP A 57 3.73 -5.04 -10.66
N ASP A 58 2.63 -5.57 -10.11
CA ASP A 58 1.96 -5.00 -8.93
C ASP A 58 2.87 -5.10 -7.69
N LYS A 59 3.60 -6.22 -7.52
CA LYS A 59 4.58 -6.38 -6.43
C LYS A 59 5.68 -5.33 -6.52
N ASP A 60 6.20 -5.06 -7.71
CA ASP A 60 7.23 -4.04 -7.92
C ASP A 60 6.71 -2.63 -7.56
N LYS A 61 5.49 -2.29 -7.98
CA LYS A 61 4.84 -1.02 -7.63
C LYS A 61 4.65 -0.85 -6.13
N VAL A 62 4.25 -1.89 -5.41
CA VAL A 62 4.11 -1.85 -3.96
C VAL A 62 5.46 -1.66 -3.27
N ARG A 63 6.54 -2.30 -3.75
CA ARG A 63 7.90 -2.04 -3.25
C ARG A 63 8.34 -0.60 -3.47
N GLN A 64 8.08 -0.03 -4.65
CA GLN A 64 8.36 1.37 -4.93
C GLN A 64 7.56 2.33 -4.02
N LEU A 65 6.27 2.05 -3.80
CA LEU A 65 5.42 2.78 -2.86
C LEU A 65 5.96 2.71 -1.43
N CYS A 66 6.37 1.52 -0.99
CA CYS A 66 6.95 1.31 0.34
C CYS A 66 8.20 2.16 0.53
N ARG A 67 9.13 2.10 -0.43
CA ARG A 67 10.36 2.88 -0.40
C ARG A 67 10.08 4.39 -0.40
N TRP A 68 9.16 4.84 -1.24
CA TRP A 68 8.73 6.24 -1.25
C TRP A 68 8.09 6.65 0.08
N ALA A 69 7.17 5.85 0.60
CA ALA A 69 6.50 6.11 1.87
C ALA A 69 7.50 6.22 3.04
N ILE A 70 8.52 5.38 3.08
CA ILE A 70 9.49 5.36 4.18
C ILE A 70 10.52 6.49 4.06
N HIS A 71 11.04 6.73 2.86
CA HIS A 71 12.21 7.60 2.68
C HIS A 71 11.92 8.98 2.10
N VAL A 72 10.79 9.14 1.41
CA VAL A 72 10.53 10.31 0.56
C VAL A 72 9.24 11.03 0.95
N ALA A 73 8.21 10.30 1.37
CA ALA A 73 6.91 10.88 1.66
C ALA A 73 6.98 11.94 2.79
N PRO A 74 6.20 13.03 2.69
CA PRO A 74 5.22 13.34 1.65
C PRO A 74 5.78 14.09 0.41
N LEU A 75 7.10 14.14 0.24
CA LEU A 75 7.76 14.91 -0.83
C LEU A 75 7.60 14.23 -2.21
N GLY A 76 7.53 15.04 -3.26
CA GLY A 76 7.43 14.59 -4.65
C GLY A 76 8.79 14.25 -5.27
N PRO A 77 8.80 13.57 -6.45
CA PRO A 77 7.64 13.11 -7.20
C PRO A 77 7.04 11.80 -6.67
N LEU A 78 5.74 11.61 -6.90
CA LEU A 78 5.03 10.39 -6.51
C LEU A 78 5.45 9.21 -7.40
N PRO A 79 5.68 8.02 -6.83
CA PRO A 79 6.06 6.84 -7.60
C PRO A 79 4.89 6.33 -8.45
N LEU A 80 3.65 6.56 -8.00
CA LEU A 80 2.41 6.20 -8.69
C LEU A 80 1.36 7.28 -8.51
N SER A 81 0.44 7.38 -9.47
CA SER A 81 -0.77 8.19 -9.32
C SER A 81 -1.63 7.66 -8.16
N PRO A 82 -2.39 8.52 -7.46
CA PRO A 82 -3.25 8.12 -6.36
C PRO A 82 -4.25 7.03 -6.76
N ASP A 83 -4.80 7.10 -7.97
CA ASP A 83 -5.73 6.10 -8.51
C ASP A 83 -5.06 4.72 -8.67
N ALA A 84 -3.83 4.70 -9.20
CA ALA A 84 -3.06 3.47 -9.36
C ALA A 84 -2.66 2.86 -8.00
N ALA A 85 -2.28 3.71 -7.03
CA ALA A 85 -1.97 3.26 -5.67
C ALA A 85 -3.21 2.68 -4.98
N LEU A 86 -4.38 3.33 -5.14
CA LEU A 86 -5.64 2.83 -4.63
C LEU A 86 -6.04 1.49 -5.27
N ALA A 87 -5.92 1.36 -6.59
CA ALA A 87 -6.21 0.11 -7.29
C ALA A 87 -5.32 -1.04 -6.79
N LEU A 88 -4.05 -0.78 -6.48
CA LEU A 88 -3.15 -1.75 -5.85
C LEU A 88 -3.62 -2.16 -4.46
N ALA A 89 -4.06 -1.19 -3.64
CA ALA A 89 -4.57 -1.47 -2.29
C ALA A 89 -5.79 -2.37 -2.31
N LEU A 90 -6.75 -2.09 -3.21
CA LEU A 90 -7.93 -2.92 -3.40
C LEU A 90 -7.57 -4.34 -3.85
N ARG A 91 -6.63 -4.49 -4.79
CA ARG A 91 -6.16 -5.81 -5.26
C ARG A 91 -5.44 -6.59 -4.17
N ALA A 92 -4.60 -5.92 -3.37
CA ALA A 92 -3.90 -6.54 -2.25
C ALA A 92 -4.89 -7.07 -1.21
N HIS A 93 -5.91 -6.27 -0.85
CA HIS A 93 -6.96 -6.70 0.07
C HIS A 93 -7.78 -7.88 -0.47
N LEU A 94 -8.16 -7.86 -1.76
CA LEU A 94 -8.84 -8.99 -2.41
C LEU A 94 -7.98 -10.25 -2.45
N SER A 95 -6.65 -10.11 -2.52
CA SER A 95 -5.73 -11.25 -2.54
C SER A 95 -5.46 -11.84 -1.14
N ASP A 96 -5.77 -11.11 -0.08
CA ASP A 96 -5.66 -11.52 1.32
C ASP A 96 -6.94 -12.24 1.81
N GLY A 97 -8.12 -11.82 1.33
CA GLY A 97 -9.43 -12.33 1.77
C GLY A 97 -10.01 -13.53 1.00
N ASP A 98 -9.21 -14.25 0.20
CA ASP A 98 -9.62 -15.48 -0.49
C ASP A 98 -9.50 -16.68 0.49
N ASP A 99 -10.46 -16.81 1.41
CA ASP A 99 -10.77 -18.05 2.16
C ASP A 99 -12.09 -18.65 1.67
#